data_AF-A0A0Q6T4N8-F1
#
_entry.id   AF-A0A0Q6T4N8-F1
#
_cell.length_a   1.000
_cell.length_b   1.000
_cell.length_c   1.000
_cell.angle_alpha   90.00
_cell.angle_beta   90.00
_cell.angle_gamma   90.00
#
_symmetry.space_group_name_H-M   'P 1'
#
loop_
_entity.id
_entity.type
_entity.pdbx_description
1 polymer ?
#
loop_
_entity_poly.entity_id
_entity_poly.type
_entity_poly.pdbx_seq_one_letter_code
_entity_poly.pdbx_strand_id
1 'polypeptide(L)'
;MAPAQEPPMQSTDPTQAQHDVPTTPANSDPADIDSVYDNLVKGVGHEHVSDSNVEELIRRADADKHPVLAAELREWRFATGEGANIDLDPAHRN
;
A
#
# COMPACT_ATOMS: atom_id res chain seq x y z
N MET A 1 13.01 27.18 56.13
CA MET A 1 13.24 27.40 54.69
C MET A 1 13.04 26.07 53.99
N ALA A 2 11.96 25.91 53.23
CA ALA A 2 11.67 24.73 52.42
C ALA A 2 12.08 25.02 50.96
N PRO A 3 12.63 24.05 50.20
CA PRO A 3 12.91 24.25 48.79
C PRO A 3 11.61 24.28 47.97
N ALA A 4 11.54 25.22 47.03
CA ALA A 4 10.45 25.39 46.09
C ALA A 4 10.32 24.16 45.19
N GLN A 5 9.08 23.66 45.04
CA GLN A 5 8.70 22.69 44.04
C GLN A 5 8.62 23.40 42.69
N GLU A 6 9.39 22.94 41.70
CA GLU A 6 9.19 23.30 40.30
C GLU A 6 8.09 22.39 39.72
N PRO A 7 6.98 22.92 39.17
CA PRO A 7 6.03 22.10 38.43
C PRO A 7 6.67 21.65 37.11
N PRO A 8 6.57 20.37 36.68
CA PRO A 8 6.97 20.01 35.34
C PRO A 8 6.08 20.76 34.35
N MET A 9 6.73 21.54 33.49
CA MET A 9 6.12 22.25 32.39
C MET A 9 5.31 21.26 31.56
N GLN A 10 4.01 21.49 31.46
CA GLN A 10 3.16 20.87 30.46
C GLN A 10 3.75 21.22 29.10
N SER A 11 4.46 20.25 28.50
CA SER A 11 4.80 20.31 27.09
C SER A 11 3.51 20.07 26.34
N THR A 12 2.90 21.16 25.94
CA THR A 12 1.86 21.21 24.93
C THR A 12 2.28 20.35 23.74
N ASP A 13 1.40 19.44 23.35
CA ASP A 13 1.37 18.86 22.00
C ASP A 13 1.43 20.01 20.98
N PRO A 14 2.36 19.94 20.03
CA PRO A 14 1.87 20.11 18.69
C PRO A 14 2.46 19.03 17.77
N THR A 15 1.63 18.56 16.86
CA THR A 15 2.11 18.20 15.52
C THR A 15 2.92 16.90 15.52
N GLN A 16 2.22 15.77 15.57
CA GLN A 16 2.53 14.78 14.54
C GLN A 16 1.61 15.09 13.39
N ALA A 17 2.13 15.95 12.52
CA ALA A 17 1.56 16.29 11.23
C ALA A 17 0.94 15.03 10.64
N GLN A 18 -0.39 15.09 10.54
CA GLN A 18 -1.15 14.31 9.60
C GLN A 18 -0.40 14.49 8.28
N HIS A 19 0.37 13.48 7.88
CA HIS A 19 0.95 13.45 6.56
C HIS A 19 -0.23 13.36 5.61
N ASP A 20 -0.67 14.54 5.18
CA ASP A 20 -1.48 14.81 4.01
C ASP A 20 -0.64 14.45 2.77
N VAL A 21 -0.18 13.20 2.75
CA VAL A 21 -0.10 12.46 1.51
C VAL A 21 -1.38 11.61 1.51
N PRO A 22 -1.96 11.28 0.36
CA PRO A 22 -3.00 10.26 0.29
C PRO A 22 -2.37 8.92 0.66
N THR A 23 -2.01 8.76 1.92
CA THR A 23 -1.63 7.50 2.52
C THR A 23 -2.93 6.75 2.60
N THR A 24 -3.02 5.67 1.86
CA THR A 24 -3.93 4.56 2.12
C THR A 24 -4.23 4.53 3.62
N PRO A 25 -5.50 4.62 4.07
CA PRO A 25 -5.82 4.73 5.48
C PRO A 25 -5.09 3.61 6.22
N ALA A 26 -4.37 3.96 7.29
CA ALA A 26 -3.46 3.09 8.05
C ALA A 26 -4.11 1.83 8.68
N ASN A 27 -5.39 1.58 8.39
CA ASN A 27 -6.16 0.41 8.79
C ASN A 27 -6.45 -0.55 7.64
N SER A 28 -5.83 -0.39 6.48
CA SER A 28 -5.99 -1.34 5.37
C SER A 28 -5.18 -2.59 5.70
N ASP A 29 -5.82 -3.52 6.41
CA ASP A 29 -5.22 -4.80 6.73
C ASP A 29 -5.00 -5.58 5.41
N PRO A 30 -3.77 -6.00 5.09
CA PRO A 30 -3.47 -6.67 3.82
C PRO A 30 -4.13 -8.07 3.71
N ALA A 31 -4.64 -8.62 4.81
CA ALA A 31 -5.46 -9.83 4.80
C ALA A 31 -6.96 -9.53 4.56
N ASP A 32 -7.39 -8.28 4.70
CA ASP A 32 -8.76 -7.84 4.38
C ASP A 32 -8.87 -7.47 2.89
N ILE A 33 -9.21 -8.46 2.08
CA ILE A 33 -9.33 -8.33 0.61
C ILE A 33 -10.27 -7.19 0.21
N ASP A 34 -11.34 -6.98 0.97
CA ASP A 34 -12.36 -5.97 0.69
C ASP A 34 -11.79 -4.57 0.86
N SER A 35 -11.07 -4.33 1.95
CA SER A 35 -10.40 -3.06 2.23
C SER A 35 -9.29 -2.79 1.22
N VAL A 36 -8.48 -3.78 0.87
CA VAL A 36 -7.44 -3.63 -0.16
C VAL A 36 -8.07 -3.32 -1.52
N TYR A 37 -9.12 -4.04 -1.90
CA TYR A 37 -9.85 -3.81 -3.15
C TYR A 37 -10.45 -2.41 -3.23
N ASP A 38 -11.13 -1.94 -2.18
CA ASP A 38 -11.73 -0.59 -2.15
C ASP A 38 -10.68 0.52 -2.32
N ASN A 39 -9.49 0.36 -1.74
CA ASN A 39 -8.37 1.27 -1.95
C ASN A 39 -7.85 1.22 -3.40
N LEU A 40 -7.71 0.03 -3.97
CA LEU A 40 -7.25 -0.15 -5.34
C LEU A 40 -8.22 0.48 -6.36
N VAL A 41 -9.53 0.36 -6.13
CA VAL A 41 -10.54 1.04 -6.96
C VAL A 41 -10.40 2.56 -6.91
N LYS A 42 -9.89 3.10 -5.80
CA LYS A 42 -9.56 4.53 -5.64
C LYS A 42 -8.17 4.90 -6.17
N GLY A 43 -7.40 3.93 -6.67
CA GLY A 43 -6.05 4.13 -7.20
C GLY A 43 -4.95 4.23 -6.12
N VAL A 44 -5.19 3.74 -4.90
CA VAL A 44 -4.23 3.71 -3.79
C VAL A 44 -4.12 2.31 -3.19
N GLY A 45 -3.17 2.06 -2.28
CA GLY A 45 -3.10 0.78 -1.58
C GLY A 45 -2.40 -0.35 -2.35
N HIS A 46 -1.69 -0.04 -3.44
CA HIS A 46 -0.96 -1.03 -4.22
C HIS A 46 0.13 -1.73 -3.38
N GLU A 47 0.64 -1.09 -2.33
CA GLU A 47 1.61 -1.69 -1.40
C GLU A 47 1.02 -2.85 -0.56
N HIS A 48 -0.31 -2.96 -0.49
CA HIS A 48 -0.99 -4.05 0.20
C HIS A 48 -1.28 -5.24 -0.73
N VAL A 49 -1.01 -5.12 -2.04
CA VAL A 49 -1.11 -6.23 -2.98
C VAL A 49 0.09 -7.15 -2.81
N SER A 50 -0.16 -8.44 -2.74
CA SER A 50 0.83 -9.49 -2.53
C SER A 50 0.43 -10.74 -3.30
N ASP A 51 1.38 -11.64 -3.59
CA ASP A 51 1.10 -12.92 -4.27
C ASP A 51 -0.03 -13.72 -3.60
N SER A 52 -0.17 -13.61 -2.27
CA SER A 52 -1.23 -14.29 -1.51
C SER A 52 -2.63 -13.75 -1.74
N ASN A 53 -2.79 -12.46 -2.10
CA ASN A 53 -4.10 -11.81 -2.25
C ASN A 53 -4.41 -11.39 -3.70
N VAL A 54 -3.40 -11.26 -4.57
CA VAL A 54 -3.54 -10.76 -5.93
C VAL A 54 -4.51 -11.59 -6.77
N GLU A 55 -4.52 -12.93 -6.61
CA GLU A 55 -5.47 -13.78 -7.35
C GLU A 55 -6.93 -13.51 -6.95
N GLU A 56 -7.20 -13.29 -5.67
CA GLU A 56 -8.54 -12.99 -5.19
C GLU A 56 -8.98 -11.58 -5.59
N LEU A 57 -8.07 -10.61 -5.55
CA LEU A 57 -8.31 -9.24 -6.04
C LEU A 57 -8.65 -9.23 -7.54
N ILE A 58 -7.96 -10.04 -8.37
CA ILE A 58 -8.27 -10.18 -9.80
C ILE A 58 -9.67 -10.75 -10.00
N ARG A 59 -10.05 -11.80 -9.24
CA ARG A 59 -11.40 -12.38 -9.33
C ARG A 59 -12.47 -11.36 -8.95
N ARG A 60 -12.22 -10.57 -7.91
CA ARG A 60 -13.15 -9.53 -7.45
C ARG A 60 -13.31 -8.44 -8.49
N ALA A 61 -12.21 -7.96 -9.07
CA ALA A 61 -12.24 -6.99 -10.17
C ALA A 61 -13.02 -7.51 -11.40
N ASP A 62 -12.89 -8.81 -11.74
CA ASP A 62 -13.64 -9.41 -12.86
C ASP A 62 -15.15 -9.53 -12.56
N ALA A 63 -15.49 -9.91 -11.33
CA ALA A 63 -16.87 -9.98 -10.84
C ALA A 63 -17.55 -8.60 -10.85
N ASP A 64 -16.82 -7.57 -10.44
CA ASP A 64 -17.28 -6.18 -10.36
C ASP A 64 -17.21 -5.44 -11.71
N LYS A 65 -16.76 -6.10 -12.78
CA LYS A 65 -16.58 -5.53 -14.13
C LYS A 65 -15.61 -4.35 -14.16
N HIS A 66 -14.50 -4.46 -13.44
CA HIS A 66 -13.35 -3.54 -13.46
C HIS A 66 -12.19 -4.13 -14.29
N PRO A 67 -12.26 -4.10 -15.64
CA PRO A 67 -11.27 -4.75 -16.50
C PRO A 67 -9.88 -4.09 -16.44
N VAL A 68 -9.81 -2.79 -16.17
CA VAL A 68 -8.53 -2.06 -16.04
C VAL A 68 -7.80 -2.55 -14.80
N LEU A 69 -8.47 -2.52 -13.64
CA LEU A 69 -7.88 -2.99 -12.39
C LEU A 69 -7.49 -4.48 -12.45
N ALA A 70 -8.32 -5.32 -13.09
CA ALA A 70 -7.99 -6.73 -13.29
C ALA A 70 -6.75 -6.93 -14.18
N ALA A 71 -6.54 -6.09 -15.19
CA ALA A 71 -5.34 -6.11 -16.02
C ALA A 71 -4.11 -5.67 -15.22
N GLU A 72 -4.20 -4.54 -14.49
CA GLU A 72 -3.12 -4.04 -13.64
C GLU A 72 -2.69 -5.09 -12.61
N LEU A 73 -3.63 -5.71 -11.90
CA LEU A 73 -3.32 -6.76 -10.91
C LEU A 73 -2.65 -7.99 -11.54
N ARG A 74 -3.00 -8.34 -12.79
CA ARG A 74 -2.31 -9.41 -13.52
C ARG A 74 -0.88 -9.03 -13.82
N GLU A 75 -0.63 -7.80 -14.27
CA GLU A 75 0.72 -7.28 -14.50
C GLU A 75 1.54 -7.30 -13.21
N TRP A 76 0.95 -6.90 -12.09
CA TRP A 76 1.59 -6.95 -10.78
C TRP A 76 1.97 -8.37 -10.37
N ARG A 77 1.08 -9.35 -10.55
CA ARG A 77 1.38 -10.77 -10.30
C ARG A 77 2.59 -11.26 -11.11
N PHE A 78 2.75 -10.80 -12.35
CA PHE A 78 3.92 -11.14 -13.17
C PHE A 78 5.19 -10.39 -12.74
N ALA A 79 5.04 -9.18 -12.19
CA ALA A 79 6.16 -8.39 -11.69
C ALA A 79 6.69 -8.87 -10.31
N THR A 80 5.81 -9.36 -9.44
CA THR A 80 6.17 -9.88 -8.10
C THR A 80 6.51 -11.37 -8.10
N GLY A 81 5.93 -12.15 -9.02
CA GLY A 81 6.34 -13.51 -9.28
C GLY A 81 7.74 -13.56 -9.89
N GLU A 82 8.53 -14.55 -9.46
CA GLU A 82 9.94 -14.88 -9.80
C GLU A 82 10.17 -15.09 -11.32
N GLY A 83 9.92 -14.05 -12.12
CA GLY A 83 9.99 -14.00 -13.58
C GLY A 83 10.31 -12.60 -14.11
N ALA A 84 10.33 -11.58 -13.25
CA ALA A 84 10.89 -10.25 -13.54
C ALA A 84 12.42 -10.19 -13.37
N ASN A 85 13.12 -11.33 -13.39
CA ASN A 85 14.45 -11.38 -14.01
C ASN A 85 14.26 -11.28 -15.53
N ILE A 86 13.74 -10.11 -15.98
CA ILE A 86 14.06 -9.59 -17.29
C ILE A 86 15.57 -9.43 -17.25
N ASP A 87 16.22 -10.44 -17.82
CA ASP A 87 17.56 -10.42 -18.33
C ASP A 87 17.73 -9.14 -19.18
N LEU A 88 18.09 -8.05 -18.52
CA LEU A 88 18.69 -6.88 -19.15
C LEU A 88 20.13 -7.29 -19.49
N ASP A 89 20.33 -8.27 -20.37
CA ASP A 89 21.64 -8.54 -20.96
C ASP A 89 21.98 -7.37 -21.91
N PRO A 90 23.01 -6.57 -21.61
CA PRO A 90 23.37 -5.41 -22.43
C PRO A 90 24.20 -5.78 -23.66
N ALA A 91 24.40 -7.06 -24.00
CA ALA A 91 25.33 -7.48 -25.06
C ALA A 91 24.69 -7.61 -26.46
N HIS A 92 23.38 -7.43 -26.61
CA HIS A 92 22.71 -7.40 -27.91
C HIS A 92 22.56 -5.96 -28.46
N ARG A 93 23.67 -5.23 -28.63
CA ARG A 93 23.70 -4.02 -29.47
C ARG A 93 24.76 -4.21 -30.56
N ASN A 94 24.26 -4.48 -31.77
CA ASN A 94 24.97 -4.73 -33.02
C ASN A 94 26.01 -3.64 -33.36
#